data_AF-A0A1G1KVL7-F1
#
_entry.id   AF-A0A1G1KVL7-F1
#
_cell.length_a   1.000
_cell.length_b   1.000
_cell.length_c   1.000
_cell.angle_alpha   90.00
_cell.angle_beta   90.00
_cell.angle_gamma   90.00
#
_symmetry.space_group_name_H-M   'P 1'
#
loop_
_entity.id
_entity.type
_entity.pdbx_description
1 polymer ?
#
loop_
_entity_poly.entity_id
_entity_poly.type
_entity_poly.pdbx_seq_one_letter_code
_entity_poly.pdbx_strand_id
1 'polypeptide(L)'
;MKHWICFLIVALLMISVNVCAQDDVSEDGGVYKDGRLFNISPDRKMINVGGVNTPEGLDIYMNRWFERFEGEIKDLGRKIDDLSNEIKELKKSVEKNAESSQARTSTEGNVFKR
;
A
#
# COMPACT_ATOMS: atom_id res chain seq x y z
N MET A 1 -9.68 56.81 35.49
CA MET A 1 -8.80 55.72 34.98
C MET A 1 -9.36 54.30 35.15
N LYS A 2 -10.27 54.01 36.09
CA LYS A 2 -10.83 52.65 36.29
C LYS A 2 -11.74 52.13 35.16
N HIS A 3 -12.44 53.00 34.43
CA HIS A 3 -13.38 52.56 33.38
C HIS A 3 -12.70 52.02 32.11
N TRP A 4 -11.46 52.46 31.82
CA TRP A 4 -10.73 52.01 30.64
C TRP A 4 -10.20 50.58 30.78
N ILE A 5 -9.92 50.16 32.02
CA ILE A 5 -9.45 48.81 32.33
C ILE A 5 -10.56 47.78 32.08
N CYS A 6 -11.82 48.10 32.43
CA CYS A 6 -12.95 47.21 32.18
C CYS A 6 -13.22 47.01 30.69
N PHE A 7 -13.11 48.06 29.88
CA PHE A 7 -13.28 47.96 28.42
C PHE A 7 -12.19 47.10 27.77
N LEU A 8 -10.94 47.21 28.25
CA LEU A 8 -9.82 46.43 27.72
C LEU A 8 -9.94 44.94 28.06
N ILE A 9 -10.46 44.61 29.25
CA ILE A 9 -10.70 43.21 29.67
C ILE A 9 -11.84 42.58 28.87
N VAL A 10 -12.94 43.31 28.63
CA VAL A 10 -14.06 42.82 27.82
C VAL A 10 -13.65 42.64 26.35
N ALA A 11 -12.85 43.57 25.80
CA ALA A 11 -12.31 43.43 24.45
C ALA A 11 -11.37 42.23 24.31
N LEU A 12 -10.52 41.96 25.32
CA LEU A 12 -9.62 40.79 25.31
C LEU A 12 -10.40 39.47 25.38
N LEU A 13 -11.47 39.42 26.20
CA LEU A 13 -12.37 38.26 26.32
C LEU A 13 -13.09 37.97 25.00
N MET A 14 -13.54 39.00 24.27
CA MET A 14 -14.21 38.83 22.98
C MET A 14 -13.27 38.35 21.87
N ILE A 15 -11.97 38.67 21.92
CA ILE A 15 -10.97 38.17 20.96
C ILE A 15 -10.67 36.68 21.20
N SER A 16 -10.68 36.22 22.47
CA SER A 16 -10.44 34.81 22.79
C SER A 16 -11.55 33.84 22.38
N VAL A 17 -12.77 34.31 22.06
CA VAL A 17 -13.86 33.44 21.61
C VAL A 17 -13.82 33.13 20.10
N ASN A 18 -13.00 33.87 19.32
CA ASN A 18 -12.90 33.69 17.87
C ASN A 18 -11.69 32.85 17.41
N VAL A 19 -10.90 32.29 18.34
CA VAL A 19 -9.74 31.42 18.02
C VAL A 19 -10.02 29.94 18.32
N CYS A 20 -11.28 29.56 18.45
CA CYS A 20 -11.70 28.15 18.55
C CYS A 20 -12.94 27.87 17.68
N ALA A 21 -12.82 28.14 16.38
CA ALA A 21 -13.58 27.44 15.33
C ALA A 21 -12.50 26.90 14.38
N GLN A 22 -11.84 25.80 14.74
CA GLN A 22 -12.27 24.44 14.47
C GLN A 22 -12.53 24.24 12.97
N ASP A 23 -11.47 23.91 12.23
CA ASP A 23 -11.58 22.92 11.17
C ASP A 23 -10.80 21.70 11.64
N ASP A 24 -11.54 20.76 12.21
CA ASP A 24 -11.09 19.41 12.50
C ASP A 24 -10.59 18.79 11.20
N VAL A 25 -9.27 18.56 11.10
CA VAL A 25 -8.73 17.60 10.14
C VAL A 25 -9.15 16.23 10.64
N SER A 26 -10.29 15.72 10.14
CA SER A 26 -10.81 14.42 10.53
C SER A 26 -9.86 13.32 10.01
N GLU A 27 -9.15 12.68 10.94
CA GLU A 27 -8.31 11.49 10.71
C GLU A 27 -9.10 10.18 10.56
N ASP A 28 -10.43 10.20 10.58
CA ASP A 28 -11.23 8.97 10.59
C ASP A 28 -11.95 8.72 9.26
N GLY A 29 -11.76 7.50 8.73
CA GLY A 29 -12.34 6.99 7.50
C GLY A 29 -13.85 7.22 7.45
N GLY A 30 -14.28 8.05 6.50
CA GLY A 30 -15.62 8.62 6.52
C GLY A 30 -16.75 7.63 6.19
N VAL A 31 -17.68 7.49 7.13
CA VAL A 31 -19.08 7.09 6.92
C VAL A 31 -19.96 8.30 7.27
N TYR A 32 -20.67 8.79 6.25
CA TYR A 32 -21.73 9.82 6.16
C TYR A 32 -21.90 10.90 7.25
N LYS A 33 -21.78 12.16 6.84
CA LYS A 33 -22.37 13.34 7.50
C LYS A 33 -22.92 14.32 6.45
N ASP A 34 -24.19 14.72 6.59
CA ASP A 34 -24.80 15.90 5.96
C ASP A 34 -24.93 15.97 4.41
N GLY A 35 -25.39 14.89 3.76
CA GLY A 35 -25.88 14.96 2.37
C GLY A 35 -24.85 15.36 1.29
N ARG A 36 -23.56 15.45 1.64
CA ARG A 36 -22.45 15.71 0.73
C ARG A 36 -21.72 14.40 0.44
N LEU A 37 -21.45 14.15 -0.83
CA LEU A 37 -20.69 12.98 -1.29
C LEU A 37 -19.22 13.13 -0.86
N PHE A 38 -18.89 12.68 0.35
CA PHE A 38 -17.49 12.67 0.79
C PHE A 38 -16.71 11.57 0.07
N ASN A 39 -15.46 11.89 -0.24
CA ASN A 39 -14.59 10.95 -0.90
C ASN A 39 -14.16 9.86 0.08
N ILE A 40 -14.77 8.67 -0.01
CA ILE A 40 -14.49 7.51 0.85
C ILE A 40 -13.02 7.08 0.78
N SER A 41 -12.33 7.36 -0.32
CA SER A 41 -10.90 7.05 -0.46
C SER A 41 -10.14 8.22 -1.10
N PRO A 42 -9.07 8.74 -0.46
CA PRO A 42 -8.34 9.90 -0.96
C PRO A 42 -7.80 9.77 -2.39
N ASP A 43 -7.57 8.54 -2.86
CA ASP A 43 -7.03 8.21 -4.18
C ASP A 43 -8.10 8.04 -5.29
N ARG A 44 -9.39 8.21 -4.96
CA ARG A 44 -10.44 8.28 -5.99
C ARG A 44 -10.19 9.46 -6.91
N LYS A 45 -10.26 9.20 -8.20
CA LYS A 45 -10.08 10.23 -9.23
C LYS A 45 -11.27 11.18 -9.22
N MET A 46 -11.03 12.47 -9.41
CA MET A 46 -12.09 13.45 -9.60
C MET A 46 -12.55 13.43 -11.06
N ILE A 47 -13.86 13.42 -11.26
CA ILE A 47 -14.51 13.49 -12.56
C ILE A 47 -15.45 14.69 -12.61
N ASN A 48 -15.61 15.30 -13.79
CA ASN A 48 -16.59 16.36 -13.98
C ASN A 48 -17.90 15.75 -14.45
N VAL A 49 -18.95 15.91 -13.64
CA VAL A 49 -20.31 15.46 -13.95
C VAL A 49 -21.21 16.68 -13.95
N GLY A 50 -21.65 17.11 -15.13
CA GLY A 50 -22.55 18.25 -15.28
C GLY A 50 -21.96 19.57 -14.75
N GLY A 51 -20.66 19.79 -14.90
CA GLY A 51 -19.97 20.99 -14.43
C GLY A 51 -19.51 20.94 -12.98
N VAL A 52 -19.90 19.91 -12.21
CA VAL A 52 -19.47 19.71 -10.82
C VAL A 52 -18.35 18.67 -10.77
N ASN A 53 -17.25 19.00 -10.10
CA ASN A 53 -16.18 18.04 -9.84
C ASN A 53 -16.57 17.16 -8.65
N THR A 54 -16.78 15.87 -8.91
CA THR A 54 -17.14 14.86 -7.92
C THR A 54 -16.16 13.68 -7.99
N PRO A 55 -15.92 12.94 -6.89
CA PRO A 55 -15.12 11.73 -6.97
C PRO A 55 -15.81 10.68 -7.87
N GLU A 56 -15.01 9.92 -8.62
CA GLU A 56 -15.46 8.84 -9.51
C GLU A 56 -16.34 7.83 -8.78
N GLY A 57 -17.28 7.17 -9.47
CA GLY A 57 -18.16 6.17 -8.86
C GLY A 57 -17.41 5.07 -8.10
N LEU A 58 -18.03 4.54 -7.03
CA LEU A 58 -17.43 3.48 -6.22
C LEU A 58 -17.20 2.21 -7.06
N ASP A 59 -18.08 1.93 -8.01
CA ASP A 59 -17.95 0.87 -9.01
C ASP A 59 -16.68 1.01 -9.85
N ILE A 60 -16.42 2.20 -10.39
CA ILE A 60 -15.23 2.51 -11.19
C ILE A 60 -13.96 2.38 -10.34
N TYR A 61 -14.01 2.94 -9.13
CA TYR A 61 -12.92 2.87 -8.17
C TYR A 61 -12.55 1.43 -7.84
N MET A 62 -13.54 0.62 -7.45
CA MET A 62 -13.33 -0.77 -7.06
C MET A 62 -12.86 -1.62 -8.24
N ASN A 63 -13.40 -1.40 -9.44
CA ASN A 63 -12.96 -2.13 -10.64
C ASN A 63 -11.48 -1.89 -10.93
N ARG A 64 -11.00 -0.65 -10.85
CA ARG A 64 -9.57 -0.33 -11.01
C ARG A 64 -8.70 -1.07 -9.98
N TRP A 65 -9.15 -1.13 -8.73
CA TRP A 65 -8.42 -1.84 -7.69
C TRP A 65 -8.38 -3.35 -7.94
N PHE A 66 -9.49 -3.94 -8.38
CA PHE A 66 -9.51 -5.36 -8.76
C PHE A 66 -8.58 -5.65 -9.93
N GLU A 67 -8.59 -4.83 -10.98
CA GLU A 67 -7.67 -4.97 -12.12
C GLU A 67 -6.20 -4.88 -11.69
N ARG A 68 -5.87 -3.93 -10.81
CA ARG A 68 -4.52 -3.83 -10.23
C ARG A 68 -4.14 -5.10 -9.48
N PHE A 69 -4.98 -5.54 -8.54
CA PHE A 69 -4.67 -6.73 -7.74
C PHE A 69 -4.61 -8.00 -8.58
N GLU A 70 -5.45 -8.14 -9.60
CA GLU A 70 -5.37 -9.26 -10.53
C GLU A 70 -4.02 -9.27 -11.28
N GLY A 71 -3.54 -8.10 -11.71
CA GLY A 71 -2.21 -7.95 -12.30
C GLY A 71 -1.09 -8.35 -11.34
N GLU A 72 -1.13 -7.84 -10.12
CA GLU A 72 -0.14 -8.17 -9.07
C GLU A 72 -0.12 -9.66 -8.74
N ILE A 73 -1.29 -10.31 -8.66
CA ILE A 73 -1.40 -11.76 -8.43
C ILE A 73 -0.78 -12.54 -9.60
N LYS A 74 -1.06 -12.14 -10.84
CA LYS A 74 -0.47 -12.79 -12.03
C LYS A 74 1.05 -12.65 -12.05
N ASP A 75 1.57 -11.48 -11.74
CA ASP A 75 3.02 -11.25 -11.68
C ASP A 75 3.68 -12.03 -10.55
N LEU A 76 3.02 -12.13 -9.39
CA LEU A 76 3.50 -12.95 -8.29
C LEU A 76 3.50 -14.44 -8.66
N GLY A 77 2.47 -14.90 -9.37
CA GLY A 77 2.41 -16.27 -9.91
C GLY A 77 3.59 -16.58 -10.83
N ARG A 78 3.92 -15.68 -11.78
CA ARG A 78 5.09 -15.85 -12.66
C ARG A 78 6.40 -15.94 -11.88
N LYS A 79 6.59 -15.08 -10.87
CA LYS A 79 7.79 -15.11 -10.01
C LYS A 79 7.91 -16.44 -9.26
N ILE A 80 6.79 -17.00 -8.79
CA ILE A 80 6.76 -18.31 -8.13
C ILE A 80 7.16 -19.42 -9.12
N ASP A 81 6.64 -19.37 -10.35
CA ASP A 81 6.99 -20.35 -11.39
C ASP A 81 8.47 -20.29 -11.78
N ASP A 82 9.01 -19.08 -11.95
CA ASP A 82 10.44 -18.87 -12.24
C ASP A 82 11.32 -19.42 -11.12
N LEU A 83 11.02 -19.08 -9.86
CA LEU A 83 11.73 -19.61 -8.69
C LEU A 83 11.60 -21.14 -8.59
N SER A 84 10.43 -21.70 -8.91
CA SER A 84 10.23 -23.15 -8.93
C SER A 84 11.13 -23.84 -9.95
N ASN A 85 11.30 -23.23 -11.11
CA ASN A 85 12.18 -23.75 -12.16
C ASN A 85 13.66 -23.63 -11.75
N GLU A 86 14.08 -22.50 -11.18
CA GLU A 86 15.43 -22.33 -10.66
C GLU A 86 15.77 -23.38 -9.59
N ILE A 87 14.85 -23.66 -8.66
CA ILE A 87 15.02 -24.71 -7.66
C ILE A 87 15.16 -26.09 -8.33
N LYS A 88 14.36 -26.41 -9.35
CA LYS A 88 14.48 -27.69 -10.08
C LYS A 88 15.84 -27.83 -10.76
N GLU A 89 16.33 -26.76 -11.38
CA GLU A 89 17.65 -26.74 -12.03
C GLU A 89 18.78 -26.91 -11.02
N LEU A 90 18.71 -26.18 -9.90
CA LEU A 90 19.66 -26.30 -8.80
C LEU A 90 19.67 -27.73 -8.24
N LYS A 91 18.50 -28.34 -7.99
CA LYS A 91 18.39 -29.72 -7.53
C LYS A 91 19.09 -30.69 -8.51
N LYS A 92 18.83 -30.55 -9.81
CA LYS A 92 19.46 -31.38 -10.84
C LYS A 92 20.99 -31.20 -10.87
N SER A 93 21.47 -29.97 -10.70
CA SER A 93 22.92 -29.69 -10.65
C SER A 93 23.59 -30.32 -9.43
N VAL A 94 22.93 -30.29 -8.27
CA VAL A 94 23.40 -30.92 -7.04
C VAL A 94 23.47 -32.44 -7.20
N GLU A 95 22.42 -33.07 -7.74
CA GLU A 95 22.39 -34.51 -8.02
C GLU A 95 23.53 -34.93 -8.96
N LYS A 96 23.71 -34.21 -10.07
CA LYS A 96 24.83 -34.45 -11.01
C LYS A 96 26.20 -34.32 -10.34
N ASN A 97 26.37 -33.32 -9.48
CA ASN A 97 27.64 -33.11 -8.78
C ASN A 97 27.90 -34.23 -7.77
N ALA A 98 26.88 -34.72 -7.08
CA ALA A 98 26.98 -35.87 -6.16
C ALA A 98 27.39 -37.14 -6.91
N GLU A 99 26.75 -37.45 -8.04
CA GLU A 99 27.10 -38.59 -8.90
C GLU A 99 28.55 -38.52 -9.39
N SER A 100 28.98 -37.34 -9.87
CA SER A 100 30.36 -37.15 -10.33
C SER A 100 31.40 -37.30 -9.21
N SER A 101 31.05 -36.93 -7.98
CA SER A 101 31.93 -37.08 -6.82
C SER A 101 32.07 -38.55 -6.41
N GLN A 102 30.98 -39.33 -6.51
CA GLN A 102 30.98 -40.76 -6.24
C GLN A 102 31.72 -41.58 -7.31
N ALA A 103 31.68 -41.14 -8.58
CA ALA A 103 32.46 -41.72 -9.67
C ALA A 103 33.98 -41.48 -9.49
N ARG A 104 34.39 -40.34 -8.92
CA ARG A 104 35.81 -40.04 -8.65
C ARG A 104 36.39 -40.91 -7.54
N THR A 105 35.67 -41.07 -6.43
CA THR A 105 36.14 -41.88 -5.28
C THR A 105 36.26 -43.37 -5.61
N SER A 106 35.38 -43.89 -6.47
CA SER A 106 35.42 -45.29 -6.93
C SER A 106 36.56 -45.54 -7.93
N THR A 107 36.97 -44.53 -8.71
CA THR A 107 38.10 -44.64 -9.65
C THR A 107 39.45 -44.58 -8.91
N GLU A 108 39.61 -43.68 -7.94
CA GLU A 108 40.84 -43.58 -7.13
C GLU A 108 41.08 -44.82 -6.25
N GLY A 109 40.03 -45.38 -5.65
CA GLY A 109 40.13 -46.61 -4.85
C GLY A 109 40.51 -47.87 -5.66
N ASN A 110 40.31 -47.85 -6.98
CA ASN A 110 40.66 -48.97 -7.86
C ASN A 110 42.09 -48.83 -8.43
N VAL A 111 42.62 -47.61 -8.51
CA VAL A 111 44.02 -47.33 -8.91
C VAL A 111 45.00 -47.68 -7.79
N PHE A 112 44.63 -47.49 -6.52
CA PHE A 112 45.50 -47.81 -5.38
C PHE A 112 45.64 -49.32 -5.08
N LYS A 113 44.79 -50.17 -5.69
CA LYS A 113 44.76 -51.63 -5.47
C LYS A 113 45.41 -52.46 -6.58
N ARG A 114 46.01 -51.84 -7.60
CA ARG A 114 46.80 -52.51 -8.65
C ARG A 114 48.29 -52.27 -8.41
#